data_AF-A0A2E5UGJ2-F1
#
_entry.id   AF-A0A2E5UGJ2-F1
#
_cell.length_a   1.000
_cell.length_b   1.000
_cell.length_c   1.000
_cell.angle_alpha   90.00
_cell.angle_beta   90.00
_cell.angle_gamma   90.00
#
_symmetry.space_group_name_H-M   'P 1'
#
loop_
_entity.id
_entity.type
_entity.pdbx_description
1 polymer ?
#
loop_
_entity_poly.entity_id
_entity_poly.type
_entity_poly.pdbx_seq_one_letter_code
_entity_poly.pdbx_strand_id
1 'polypeptide(L)'
;MFNLTCSAILLTFNALSHPGDQINDAPTSVRSFSPESEVNDDIIETYFKQSGPLSIEWYEHLTLLANPWLGGRQPGTEGSGIAGEYIVWNLNKNGLTPAFEDESDWYQHFDFNVDSAPPEVLSSFASIDDIALIEGRDYAVLGNSGNGEVEAPVTFVGYAIEEGEDGYTSFDEADDLTGQVALMLRYEPLDEDGASQWAGRRFSPHANIREKMNAVIQ
;
A
#
# COMPACT_ATOMS: atom_id res chain seq x y z
N MET A 1 -16.17 28.84 -7.53
CA MET A 1 -15.36 27.61 -7.61
C MET A 1 -15.82 26.76 -6.43
N PHE A 2 -16.72 25.80 -6.67
CA PHE A 2 -17.26 24.97 -5.60
C PHE A 2 -16.20 23.93 -5.23
N ASN A 3 -15.68 24.00 -4.00
CA ASN A 3 -14.81 22.95 -3.47
C ASN A 3 -15.72 21.76 -3.13
N LEU A 4 -15.76 20.76 -4.02
CA LEU A 4 -16.31 19.45 -3.70
C LEU A 4 -15.48 18.88 -2.54
N THR A 5 -16.10 18.75 -1.38
CA THR A 5 -15.49 18.20 -0.17
C THR A 5 -15.88 16.72 -0.11
N CYS A 6 -14.98 15.85 -0.55
CA CYS A 6 -15.20 14.41 -0.47
C CYS A 6 -14.53 13.87 0.79
N SER A 7 -15.30 13.40 1.76
CA SER A 7 -14.78 12.73 2.96
C SER A 7 -14.68 11.22 2.71
N ALA A 8 -13.51 10.62 2.90
CA ALA A 8 -13.29 9.20 2.64
C ALA A 8 -12.75 8.48 3.88
N ILE A 9 -13.44 7.42 4.27
CA ILE A 9 -13.10 6.63 5.45
C ILE A 9 -12.96 5.16 5.03
N LEU A 10 -11.91 4.51 5.51
CA LEU A 10 -11.74 3.07 5.37
C LEU A 10 -12.31 2.39 6.61
N LEU A 11 -13.35 1.55 6.44
CA LEU A 11 -13.86 0.68 7.50
C LEU A 11 -12.98 -0.55 7.64
N THR A 12 -12.67 -0.91 8.89
CA THR A 12 -11.91 -2.12 9.23
C THR A 12 -12.85 -3.16 9.82
N PHE A 13 -13.24 -4.14 9.00
CA PHE A 13 -14.00 -5.30 9.47
C PHE A 13 -13.04 -6.32 10.09
N ASN A 14 -13.08 -6.47 11.41
CA ASN A 14 -12.46 -7.61 12.09
C ASN A 14 -13.39 -8.82 12.01
N ALA A 15 -13.40 -9.54 10.88
CA ALA A 15 -14.00 -10.88 10.85
C ALA A 15 -13.44 -11.76 9.71
N LEU A 16 -12.61 -12.74 10.09
CA LEU A 16 -12.85 -14.17 9.87
C LEU A 16 -11.71 -14.97 10.52
N SER A 17 -11.98 -15.52 11.71
CA SER A 17 -11.20 -16.64 12.23
C SER A 17 -11.34 -17.80 11.24
N HIS A 18 -10.25 -18.14 10.56
CA HIS A 18 -10.18 -19.27 9.64
C HIS A 18 -10.55 -20.58 10.37
N PRO A 19 -11.59 -21.32 9.96
CA PRO A 19 -11.80 -22.69 10.39
C PRO A 19 -11.11 -23.60 9.38
N GLY A 20 -9.91 -24.08 9.72
CA GLY A 20 -9.17 -24.98 8.84
C GLY A 20 -7.85 -25.38 9.46
N ASP A 21 -7.86 -26.55 10.10
CA ASP A 21 -6.68 -27.26 10.56
C ASP A 21 -5.70 -27.45 9.38
N GLN A 22 -4.40 -27.23 9.66
CA GLN A 22 -3.22 -27.30 8.78
C GLN A 22 -2.70 -25.97 8.21
N ILE A 23 -1.92 -25.29 9.05
CA ILE A 23 -0.86 -24.39 8.62
C ILE A 23 0.20 -25.28 7.96
N ASN A 24 0.28 -25.27 6.64
CA ASN A 24 1.49 -25.73 5.97
C ASN A 24 2.55 -24.67 6.23
N ASP A 25 3.64 -25.04 6.93
CA ASP A 25 4.80 -24.16 7.11
C ASP A 25 5.32 -23.79 5.72
N ALA A 26 5.01 -22.57 5.29
CA ALA A 26 5.67 -21.94 4.17
C ALA A 26 7.19 -21.92 4.45
N PRO A 27 8.06 -21.90 3.41
CA PRO A 27 9.48 -21.71 3.63
C PRO A 27 9.67 -20.50 4.55
N THR A 28 10.29 -20.74 5.70
CA THR A 28 10.45 -19.77 6.78
C THR A 28 11.02 -18.48 6.20
N SER A 29 10.20 -17.43 6.19
CA SER A 29 10.64 -16.10 5.82
C SER A 29 11.78 -15.69 6.75
N VAL A 30 12.80 -14.99 6.23
CA VAL A 30 13.84 -14.36 7.09
C VAL A 30 13.18 -13.46 8.16
N ARG A 31 11.95 -12.97 7.91
CA ARG A 31 11.18 -12.17 8.87
C ARG A 31 10.54 -12.96 10.01
N SER A 32 10.37 -14.28 9.86
CA SER A 32 9.85 -15.17 10.91
C SER A 32 10.97 -15.96 11.60
N PHE A 33 12.22 -15.72 11.23
CA PHE A 33 13.38 -16.32 11.84
C PHE A 33 13.69 -15.60 13.16
N SER A 34 13.33 -16.21 14.28
CA SER A 34 13.64 -15.74 15.63
C SER A 34 14.14 -16.89 16.48
N PRO A 35 15.35 -17.40 16.20
CA PRO A 35 15.95 -18.44 17.04
C PRO A 35 16.21 -17.88 18.45
N GLU A 36 16.03 -18.71 19.48
CA GLU A 36 16.49 -18.37 20.83
C GLU A 36 18.02 -18.36 20.83
N SER A 37 18.63 -17.23 21.21
CA SER A 37 20.08 -17.10 21.18
C SER A 37 20.75 -17.87 22.32
N GLU A 38 21.58 -18.84 21.96
CA GLU A 38 22.48 -19.56 22.88
C GLU A 38 23.84 -18.85 23.00
N VAL A 39 24.67 -19.27 23.98
CA VAL A 39 26.01 -18.69 24.25
C VAL A 39 26.97 -18.81 23.06
N ASN A 40 26.67 -19.72 22.12
CA ASN A 40 27.32 -19.82 20.81
C ASN A 40 26.24 -20.00 19.74
N ASP A 41 25.82 -18.90 19.12
CA ASP A 41 24.73 -18.88 18.13
C ASP A 41 25.34 -18.78 16.72
N ASP A 42 25.58 -19.94 16.10
CA ASP A 42 26.05 -20.06 14.71
C ASP A 42 24.90 -20.26 13.72
N ILE A 43 23.65 -20.13 14.18
CA ILE A 43 22.44 -20.46 13.42
C ILE A 43 22.27 -19.50 12.24
N ILE A 44 22.52 -18.19 12.44
CA ILE A 44 22.49 -17.18 11.38
C ILE A 44 23.59 -17.45 10.34
N GLU A 45 24.81 -17.72 10.79
CA GLU A 45 25.95 -18.01 9.91
C GLU A 45 25.68 -19.27 9.06
N THR A 46 25.16 -20.32 9.69
CA THR A 46 24.81 -21.58 9.05
C THR A 46 23.70 -21.39 8.02
N TYR A 47 22.65 -20.63 8.35
CA TYR A 47 21.55 -20.31 7.43
C TYR A 47 22.06 -19.60 6.17
N PHE A 48 22.90 -18.58 6.33
CA PHE A 48 23.45 -17.83 5.20
C PHE A 48 24.40 -18.66 4.34
N LYS A 49 25.26 -19.49 4.96
CA LYS A 49 26.12 -20.43 4.23
C LYS A 49 25.30 -21.42 3.39
N GLN A 50 24.20 -21.94 3.94
CA GLN A 50 23.31 -22.87 3.23
C GLN A 50 22.51 -22.19 2.11
N SER A 51 22.10 -20.94 2.33
CA SER A 51 21.32 -20.15 1.35
C SER A 51 22.15 -19.74 0.12
N GLY A 52 23.47 -19.70 0.27
CA GLY A 52 24.41 -19.42 -0.82
C GLY A 52 24.73 -17.93 -1.00
N PRO A 53 25.67 -17.62 -1.90
CA PRO A 53 26.29 -16.29 -2.01
C PRO A 53 25.31 -15.19 -2.42
N LEU A 54 24.33 -15.48 -3.27
CA LEU A 54 23.34 -14.49 -3.70
C LEU A 54 22.40 -14.06 -2.55
N SER A 55 22.04 -14.98 -1.67
CA SER A 55 21.21 -14.65 -0.50
C SER A 55 21.97 -13.80 0.51
N ILE A 56 23.28 -14.02 0.64
CA ILE A 56 24.16 -13.20 1.48
C ILE A 56 24.24 -11.78 0.92
N GLU A 57 24.58 -11.64 -0.36
CA GLU A 57 24.68 -10.33 -1.04
C GLU A 57 23.34 -9.57 -0.99
N TRP A 58 22.23 -10.26 -1.25
CA TRP A 58 20.89 -9.68 -1.11
C TRP A 58 20.63 -9.14 0.31
N TYR A 59 21.01 -9.90 1.34
CA TYR A 59 20.81 -9.48 2.73
C TYR A 59 21.70 -8.30 3.12
N GLU A 60 22.93 -8.23 2.60
CA GLU A 60 23.82 -7.08 2.78
C GLU A 60 23.19 -5.80 2.19
N HIS A 61 22.65 -5.87 0.97
CA HIS A 61 21.93 -4.75 0.35
C HIS A 61 20.71 -4.34 1.17
N LEU A 62 19.90 -5.31 1.59
CA LEU A 62 18.70 -5.07 2.38
C LEU A 62 19.05 -4.41 3.73
N THR A 63 20.07 -4.91 4.41
CA THR A 63 20.48 -4.43 5.74
C THR A 63 20.89 -2.96 5.70
N LEU A 64 21.63 -2.55 4.66
CA LEU A 64 21.98 -1.14 4.49
C LEU A 64 20.76 -0.30 4.10
N LEU A 65 20.03 -0.69 3.05
CA LEU A 65 18.93 0.12 2.49
C LEU A 65 17.72 0.24 3.42
N ALA A 66 17.53 -0.71 4.34
CA ALA A 66 16.49 -0.67 5.36
C ALA A 66 16.98 -0.14 6.72
N ASN A 67 18.23 0.32 6.81
CA ASN A 67 18.79 0.81 8.06
C ASN A 67 18.05 2.09 8.52
N PRO A 68 17.59 2.18 9.78
CA PRO A 68 16.95 3.38 10.32
C PRO A 68 17.80 4.66 10.16
N TRP A 69 19.12 4.52 10.07
CA TRP A 69 20.05 5.61 9.78
C TRP A 69 19.76 6.33 8.45
N LEU A 70 19.19 5.64 7.45
CA LEU A 70 18.77 6.24 6.18
C LEU A 70 17.44 7.00 6.27
N GLY A 71 16.78 7.06 7.43
CA GLY A 71 15.61 7.93 7.65
C GLY A 71 14.34 7.57 6.86
N GLY A 72 14.30 6.40 6.21
CA GLY A 72 13.13 5.92 5.48
C GLY A 72 13.17 6.18 3.97
N ARG A 73 12.00 6.36 3.35
CA ARG A 73 11.82 6.40 1.89
C ARG A 73 11.34 7.76 1.36
N GLN A 74 11.40 8.80 2.17
CA GLN A 74 10.98 10.13 1.74
C GLN A 74 12.00 10.70 0.73
N PRO A 75 11.57 11.05 -0.50
CA PRO A 75 12.46 11.65 -1.49
C PRO A 75 13.03 12.98 -1.01
N GLY A 76 14.27 13.28 -1.41
CA GLY A 76 14.94 14.56 -1.11
C GLY A 76 15.55 14.64 0.30
N THR A 77 15.44 13.58 1.11
CA THR A 77 16.13 13.47 2.40
C THR A 77 17.61 13.09 2.23
N GLU A 78 18.45 13.38 3.22
CA GLU A 78 19.87 12.98 3.22
C GLU A 78 20.04 11.47 2.99
N GLY A 79 19.25 10.65 3.69
CA GLY A 79 19.29 9.20 3.52
C GLY A 79 18.84 8.72 2.14
N SER A 80 17.91 9.41 1.48
CA SER A 80 17.56 9.12 0.08
C SER A 80 18.73 9.38 -0.87
N GLY A 81 19.55 10.41 -0.60
CA GLY A 81 20.79 10.69 -1.34
C GLY A 81 21.82 9.57 -1.16
N ILE A 82 22.08 9.16 0.09
CA ILE A 82 23.02 8.07 0.41
C ILE A 82 22.58 6.75 -0.23
N ALA A 83 21.27 6.45 -0.23
CA ALA A 83 20.74 5.28 -0.91
C ALA A 83 20.99 5.33 -2.43
N GLY A 84 20.85 6.51 -3.04
CA GLY A 84 21.19 6.75 -4.44
C GLY A 84 22.67 6.47 -4.72
N GLU A 85 23.58 7.05 -3.94
CA GLU A 85 25.03 6.84 -4.07
C GLU A 85 25.41 5.35 -3.95
N TYR A 86 24.78 4.64 -3.01
CA TYR A 86 24.99 3.20 -2.83
C TYR A 86 24.57 2.38 -4.05
N ILE A 87 23.42 2.70 -4.65
CA ILE A 87 22.94 2.05 -5.87
C ILE A 87 23.93 2.33 -7.01
N VAL A 88 24.32 3.59 -7.21
CA VAL A 88 25.30 3.99 -8.22
C VAL A 88 26.62 3.24 -8.05
N TRP A 89 27.12 3.12 -6.82
CA TRP A 89 28.35 2.38 -6.54
C TRP A 89 28.25 0.90 -6.96
N ASN A 90 27.13 0.24 -6.66
CA ASN A 90 26.92 -1.16 -7.05
C ASN A 90 26.78 -1.32 -8.57
N LEU A 91 26.08 -0.40 -9.25
CA LEU A 91 25.96 -0.43 -10.71
C LEU A 91 27.34 -0.29 -11.38
N ASN A 92 28.15 0.66 -10.93
CA ASN A 92 29.53 0.84 -11.41
C ASN A 92 30.41 -0.39 -11.14
N LYS A 93 30.33 -0.96 -9.93
CA LYS A 93 31.07 -2.18 -9.54
C LYS A 93 30.75 -3.35 -10.49
N ASN A 94 29.52 -3.43 -10.98
CA ASN A 94 29.07 -4.46 -11.92
C ASN A 94 29.33 -4.10 -13.40
N GLY A 95 30.05 -3.01 -13.68
CA GLY A 95 30.41 -2.61 -15.05
C GLY A 95 29.25 -2.08 -15.89
N LEU A 96 28.15 -1.68 -15.24
CA LEU A 96 27.04 -1.03 -15.91
C LEU A 96 27.38 0.44 -16.20
N THR A 97 26.66 1.02 -17.16
CA THR A 97 26.74 2.44 -17.51
C THR A 97 25.38 3.10 -17.32
N PRO A 98 25.33 4.44 -17.16
CA PRO A 98 24.06 5.17 -17.18
C PRO A 98 23.22 4.81 -18.42
N ALA A 99 21.91 4.72 -18.23
CA ALA A 99 20.97 4.32 -19.27
C ALA A 99 20.49 5.50 -20.15
N PHE A 100 20.89 6.73 -19.81
CA PHE A 100 20.42 7.95 -20.47
C PHE A 100 21.37 8.31 -21.61
N GLU A 101 20.84 8.44 -22.83
CA GLU A 101 21.62 8.58 -24.07
C GLU A 101 22.48 9.86 -24.11
N ASP A 102 22.09 10.91 -23.37
CA ASP A 102 22.74 12.21 -23.38
C ASP A 102 23.33 12.62 -22.02
N GLU A 103 23.25 11.75 -21.00
CA GLU A 103 23.72 12.07 -19.66
C GLU A 103 24.79 11.08 -19.20
N SER A 104 25.96 11.62 -18.82
CA SER A 104 26.99 10.88 -18.12
C SER A 104 26.63 10.59 -16.66
N ASP A 105 25.42 10.95 -16.24
CA ASP A 105 24.96 10.89 -14.86
C ASP A 105 23.92 9.78 -14.66
N TRP A 106 23.86 9.26 -13.44
CA TRP A 106 23.01 8.15 -13.05
C TRP A 106 21.60 8.58 -12.62
N TYR A 107 21.35 9.89 -12.49
CA TYR A 107 20.16 10.44 -11.85
C TYR A 107 19.19 11.01 -12.87
N GLN A 108 17.90 10.66 -12.74
CA GLN A 108 16.82 11.35 -13.42
C GLN A 108 16.29 12.46 -12.52
N HIS A 109 16.48 13.71 -12.92
CA HIS A 109 15.96 14.86 -12.19
C HIS A 109 14.46 15.06 -12.46
N PHE A 110 13.70 15.33 -11.39
CA PHE A 110 12.30 15.74 -11.46
C PHE A 110 11.99 16.68 -10.30
N ASP A 111 11.04 17.59 -10.53
CA ASP A 111 10.55 18.46 -9.48
C ASP A 111 9.49 17.72 -8.66
N PHE A 112 9.63 17.78 -7.34
CA PHE A 112 8.63 17.27 -6.41
C PHE A 112 8.34 18.31 -5.34
N ASN A 113 7.06 18.54 -5.06
CA ASN A 113 6.65 19.53 -4.07
C ASN A 113 6.66 18.90 -2.67
N VAL A 114 7.61 19.31 -1.83
CA VAL A 114 7.77 18.80 -0.44
C VAL A 114 6.91 19.62 0.54
N ASP A 115 6.39 20.77 0.13
CA ASP A 115 5.73 21.73 1.03
C ASP A 115 4.28 21.35 1.41
N SER A 116 3.72 20.28 0.83
CA SER A 116 2.49 19.72 1.37
C SER A 116 2.84 18.78 2.52
N ALA A 117 2.85 19.29 3.75
CA ALA A 117 2.68 18.41 4.90
C ALA A 117 1.47 17.52 4.62
N PRO A 118 1.56 16.20 4.84
CA PRO A 118 0.40 15.33 4.70
C PRO A 118 -0.74 15.91 5.56
N PRO A 119 -1.99 15.91 5.07
CA PRO A 119 -3.10 16.45 5.82
C PRO A 119 -3.17 15.76 7.19
N GLU A 120 -3.21 16.58 8.24
CA GLU A 120 -3.31 16.11 9.62
C GLU A 120 -4.79 15.96 9.99
N VAL A 121 -5.15 14.81 10.56
CA VAL A 121 -6.48 14.57 11.09
C VAL A 121 -6.54 15.21 12.48
N LEU A 122 -7.14 16.40 12.57
CA LEU A 122 -7.30 17.11 13.85
C LEU A 122 -8.38 16.47 14.73
N SER A 123 -9.45 16.00 14.09
CA SER A 123 -10.57 15.33 14.74
C SER A 123 -11.36 14.53 13.71
N SER A 124 -11.82 13.34 14.07
CA SER A 124 -12.74 12.55 13.26
C SER A 124 -13.83 11.95 14.13
N PHE A 125 -15.02 11.76 13.56
CA PHE A 125 -16.12 11.06 14.20
C PHE A 125 -16.97 10.37 13.12
N ALA A 126 -17.38 9.14 13.39
CA ALA A 126 -18.30 8.40 12.54
C ALA A 126 -19.23 7.53 13.40
N SER A 127 -20.47 7.38 12.96
CA SER A 127 -21.47 6.51 13.61
C SER A 127 -22.41 5.89 12.60
N ILE A 128 -22.95 4.72 12.94
CA ILE A 128 -24.01 4.03 12.17
C ILE A 128 -25.13 3.68 13.15
N ASP A 129 -26.36 4.12 12.89
CA ASP A 129 -27.54 3.84 13.73
C ASP A 129 -27.26 4.06 15.23
N ASP A 130 -26.73 5.24 15.59
CA ASP A 130 -26.31 5.67 16.94
C ASP A 130 -25.10 4.91 17.54
N ILE A 131 -24.50 3.98 16.81
CA ILE A 131 -23.29 3.27 17.23
C ILE A 131 -22.08 4.09 16.80
N ALA A 132 -21.44 4.75 17.78
CA ALA A 132 -20.18 5.44 17.56
C ALA A 132 -19.05 4.46 17.21
N LEU A 133 -18.32 4.75 16.14
CA LEU A 133 -17.16 4.01 15.69
C LEU A 133 -15.88 4.56 16.34
N ILE A 134 -14.90 3.70 16.56
CA ILE A 134 -13.60 4.07 17.14
C ILE A 134 -12.55 4.22 16.04
N GLU A 135 -12.00 5.42 15.90
CA GLU A 135 -10.87 5.68 15.00
C GLU A 135 -9.67 4.78 15.32
N GLY A 136 -9.02 4.25 14.29
CA GLY A 136 -7.89 3.32 14.39
C GLY A 136 -8.28 1.88 14.69
N ARG A 137 -9.54 1.61 15.06
CA ARG A 137 -10.06 0.25 15.27
C ARG A 137 -11.15 -0.14 14.28
N ASP A 138 -12.12 0.74 14.11
CA ASP A 138 -13.32 0.52 13.29
C ASP A 138 -13.22 1.29 11.97
N TYR A 139 -12.48 2.41 11.97
CA TYR A 139 -12.22 3.18 10.78
C TYR A 139 -10.92 3.98 10.81
N ALA A 140 -10.44 4.40 9.63
CA ALA A 140 -9.36 5.37 9.48
C ALA A 140 -9.68 6.41 8.38
N VAL A 141 -9.29 7.66 8.60
CA VAL A 141 -9.42 8.74 7.60
C VAL A 141 -8.33 8.60 6.54
N LEU A 142 -8.71 8.65 5.26
CA LEU A 142 -7.75 8.58 4.17
C LEU A 142 -7.12 9.95 3.88
N GLY A 143 -5.84 9.97 3.50
CA GLY A 143 -5.07 11.21 3.25
C GLY A 143 -5.57 12.05 2.05
N ASN A 144 -6.56 11.57 1.31
CA ASN A 144 -7.25 12.28 0.25
C ASN A 144 -8.67 12.73 0.63
N SER A 145 -8.99 12.76 1.93
CA SER A 145 -10.27 13.25 2.45
C SER A 145 -10.29 14.77 2.56
N GLY A 146 -11.46 15.36 2.33
CA GLY A 146 -11.79 16.74 2.68
C GLY A 146 -12.29 16.88 4.13
N ASN A 147 -12.61 18.12 4.50
CA ASN A 147 -13.21 18.46 5.79
C ASN A 147 -14.71 18.72 5.61
N GLY A 148 -15.53 18.22 6.53
CA GLY A 148 -16.97 18.47 6.52
C GLY A 148 -17.71 17.59 7.53
N GLU A 149 -19.01 17.83 7.64
CA GLU A 149 -19.95 17.03 8.42
C GLU A 149 -21.07 16.58 7.47
N VAL A 150 -21.42 15.29 7.53
CA VAL A 150 -22.47 14.71 6.70
C VAL A 150 -23.22 13.65 7.48
N GLU A 151 -24.55 13.70 7.39
CA GLU A 151 -25.46 12.67 7.86
C GLU A 151 -26.36 12.30 6.67
N ALA A 152 -26.19 11.08 6.17
CA ALA A 152 -26.86 10.62 4.96
C ALA A 152 -26.99 9.09 4.98
N PRO A 153 -27.95 8.51 4.25
CA PRO A 153 -28.04 7.07 4.12
C PRO A 153 -26.81 6.50 3.42
N VAL A 154 -26.48 5.25 3.72
CA VAL A 154 -25.34 4.55 3.15
C VAL A 154 -25.79 3.68 1.99
N THR A 155 -25.16 3.85 0.83
CA THR A 155 -25.40 3.01 -0.36
C THR A 155 -24.16 2.17 -0.63
N PHE A 156 -24.33 0.85 -0.73
CA PHE A 156 -23.25 -0.05 -1.10
C PHE A 156 -23.07 -0.06 -2.63
N VAL A 157 -21.87 0.29 -3.09
CA VAL A 157 -21.54 0.45 -4.52
C VAL A 157 -20.53 -0.58 -5.02
N GLY A 158 -20.45 -1.74 -4.36
CA GLY A 158 -19.52 -2.81 -4.74
C GLY A 158 -18.07 -2.31 -4.80
N TYR A 159 -17.39 -2.55 -5.91
CA TYR A 159 -16.01 -2.09 -6.12
C TYR A 159 -15.90 -0.67 -6.70
N ALA A 160 -17.02 0.02 -6.95
CA ALA A 160 -17.07 1.34 -7.57
C ALA A 160 -16.30 1.39 -8.91
N ILE A 161 -16.55 0.41 -9.78
CA ILE A 161 -15.94 0.32 -11.12
C ILE A 161 -17.02 0.57 -12.17
N GLU A 162 -16.85 1.59 -12.99
CA GLU A 162 -17.80 1.92 -14.07
C GLU A 162 -17.70 0.93 -15.25
N GLU A 163 -16.47 0.60 -15.64
CA GLU A 163 -16.19 -0.34 -16.73
C GLU A 163 -15.01 -1.22 -16.32
N GLY A 164 -15.31 -2.50 -16.06
CA GLY A 164 -14.34 -3.54 -15.70
C GLY A 164 -14.24 -4.63 -16.76
N GLU A 165 -13.44 -5.65 -16.45
CA GLU A 165 -13.26 -6.82 -17.32
C GLU A 165 -14.57 -7.62 -17.48
N ASP A 166 -14.71 -8.31 -18.61
CA ASP A 166 -15.87 -9.16 -18.92
C ASP A 166 -17.25 -8.48 -18.80
N GLY A 167 -17.28 -7.15 -18.97
CA GLY A 167 -18.51 -6.35 -18.86
C GLY A 167 -18.97 -6.09 -17.43
N TYR A 168 -18.08 -6.27 -16.44
CA TYR A 168 -18.37 -5.93 -15.05
C TYR A 168 -18.60 -4.42 -14.89
N THR A 169 -19.67 -4.05 -14.18
CA THR A 169 -19.91 -2.69 -13.68
C THR A 169 -20.45 -2.79 -12.25
N SER A 170 -20.10 -1.81 -11.43
CA SER A 170 -20.66 -1.61 -10.09
C SER A 170 -21.93 -0.77 -10.09
N PHE A 171 -22.32 -0.20 -11.24
CA PHE A 171 -23.43 0.72 -11.36
C PHE A 171 -24.39 0.31 -12.48
N ASP A 172 -25.68 0.46 -12.20
CA ASP A 172 -26.76 0.44 -13.19
C ASP A 172 -27.03 1.87 -13.72
N GLU A 173 -27.61 1.99 -14.92
CA GLU A 173 -27.94 3.30 -15.53
C GLU A 173 -28.89 4.17 -14.67
N ALA A 174 -29.59 3.56 -13.71
CA ALA A 174 -30.56 4.22 -12.84
C ALA A 174 -30.01 4.58 -11.45
N ASP A 175 -28.75 4.27 -11.17
CA ASP A 175 -28.16 4.56 -9.87
C ASP A 175 -27.95 6.07 -9.67
N ASP A 176 -28.43 6.60 -8.54
CA ASP A 176 -28.25 7.99 -8.12
C ASP A 176 -27.66 8.02 -6.71
N LEU A 177 -26.44 8.54 -6.59
CA LEU A 177 -25.71 8.66 -5.32
C LEU A 177 -25.87 10.05 -4.69
N THR A 178 -26.72 10.92 -5.25
CA THR A 178 -26.94 12.27 -4.74
C THR A 178 -27.41 12.24 -3.29
N GLY A 179 -26.63 12.85 -2.40
CA GLY A 179 -26.95 12.94 -0.97
C GLY A 179 -26.81 11.61 -0.22
N GLN A 180 -26.07 10.65 -0.76
CA GLN A 180 -25.74 9.37 -0.12
C GLN A 180 -24.28 9.32 0.33
N VAL A 181 -23.99 8.47 1.31
CA VAL A 181 -22.62 8.02 1.61
C VAL A 181 -22.36 6.73 0.86
N ALA A 182 -21.42 6.75 -0.11
CA ALA A 182 -21.05 5.56 -0.85
C ALA A 182 -20.11 4.65 -0.01
N LEU A 183 -20.54 3.41 0.22
CA LEU A 183 -19.71 2.35 0.80
C LEU A 183 -19.16 1.47 -0.33
N MET A 184 -17.85 1.52 -0.54
CA MET A 184 -17.15 0.75 -1.57
C MET A 184 -16.15 -0.24 -0.97
N LEU A 185 -15.95 -1.35 -1.66
CA LEU A 185 -14.90 -2.33 -1.38
C LEU A 185 -13.56 -1.84 -1.92
N ARG A 186 -12.49 -2.15 -1.18
CA ARG A 186 -11.12 -2.04 -1.69
C ARG A 186 -10.87 -3.13 -2.73
N TYR A 187 -9.88 -2.88 -3.59
CA TYR A 187 -9.43 -3.80 -4.63
C TYR A 187 -10.42 -3.96 -5.78
N GLU A 188 -10.58 -5.16 -6.30
CA GLU A 188 -11.41 -5.53 -7.44
C GLU A 188 -12.00 -6.92 -7.14
N PRO A 189 -12.92 -7.46 -7.96
CA PRO A 189 -13.50 -8.79 -7.73
C PRO A 189 -12.44 -9.83 -7.36
N LEU A 190 -12.61 -10.43 -6.17
CA LEU A 190 -11.69 -11.40 -5.61
C LEU A 190 -12.28 -12.82 -5.72
N ASP A 191 -11.42 -13.81 -5.90
CA ASP A 191 -11.78 -15.22 -5.81
C ASP A 191 -11.97 -15.67 -4.34
N GLU A 192 -12.25 -16.96 -4.15
CA GLU A 192 -12.48 -17.55 -2.83
C GLU A 192 -11.24 -17.49 -1.91
N ASP A 193 -10.05 -17.39 -2.48
CA ASP A 193 -8.78 -17.28 -1.77
C ASP A 193 -8.37 -15.81 -1.52
N GLY A 194 -9.19 -14.85 -1.95
CA GLY A 194 -8.92 -13.41 -1.82
C GLY A 194 -7.92 -12.88 -2.85
N ALA A 195 -7.60 -13.64 -3.91
CA ALA A 195 -6.79 -13.18 -5.01
C ALA A 195 -7.63 -12.48 -6.08
N SER A 196 -7.02 -11.62 -6.89
CA SER A 196 -7.72 -10.92 -7.97
C SER A 196 -8.20 -11.91 -9.04
N GLN A 197 -9.45 -11.78 -9.45
CA GLN A 197 -10.00 -12.53 -10.59
C GLN A 197 -9.47 -12.05 -11.94
N TRP A 198 -8.95 -10.82 -12.01
CA TRP A 198 -8.53 -10.18 -13.26
C TRP A 198 -7.01 -10.20 -13.46
N ALA A 199 -6.24 -10.28 -12.38
CA ALA A 199 -4.79 -10.19 -12.43
C ALA A 199 -4.13 -11.28 -11.57
N GLY A 200 -3.23 -12.06 -12.18
CA GLY A 200 -2.74 -13.32 -11.56
C GLY A 200 -1.76 -13.18 -10.39
N ARG A 201 -1.12 -12.03 -10.16
CA ARG A 201 -0.14 -11.85 -9.05
C ARG A 201 -0.32 -10.58 -8.23
N ARG A 202 -1.02 -9.59 -8.78
CA ARG A 202 -1.27 -8.27 -8.18
C ARG A 202 -2.68 -7.86 -8.57
N PHE A 203 -3.12 -6.70 -8.11
CA PHE A 203 -4.35 -6.11 -8.61
C PHE A 203 -4.15 -5.45 -9.97
N SER A 204 -5.21 -5.43 -10.78
CA SER A 204 -5.27 -4.67 -12.02
C SER A 204 -5.38 -3.16 -11.75
N PRO A 205 -5.27 -2.31 -12.78
CA PRO A 205 -5.53 -0.88 -12.64
C PRO A 205 -6.90 -0.55 -12.03
N HIS A 206 -7.92 -1.39 -12.23
CA HIS A 206 -9.27 -1.17 -11.68
C HIS A 206 -9.33 -1.15 -10.14
N ALA A 207 -8.32 -1.67 -9.45
CA ALA A 207 -8.19 -1.56 -8.00
C ALA A 207 -7.73 -0.16 -7.51
N ASN A 208 -7.42 0.77 -8.42
CA ASN A 208 -6.96 2.11 -8.10
C ASN A 208 -8.03 2.92 -7.36
N ILE A 209 -7.73 3.32 -6.12
CA ILE A 209 -8.66 4.07 -5.27
C ILE A 209 -9.10 5.40 -5.88
N ARG A 210 -8.23 6.07 -6.65
CA ARG A 210 -8.54 7.37 -7.25
C ARG A 210 -9.63 7.25 -8.31
N GLU A 211 -9.56 6.21 -9.14
CA GLU A 211 -10.56 5.95 -10.19
C GLU A 211 -11.91 5.62 -9.58
N LYS A 212 -11.91 4.74 -8.57
CA LYS A 212 -13.13 4.39 -7.81
C LYS A 212 -13.79 5.59 -7.15
N MET A 213 -12.99 6.47 -6.55
CA MET A 213 -13.53 7.70 -5.95
C MET A 213 -14.13 8.61 -7.00
N ASN A 214 -13.49 8.79 -8.15
CA ASN A 214 -14.06 9.60 -9.23
C ASN A 214 -15.40 9.04 -9.74
N ALA A 215 -15.57 7.73 -9.76
CA ALA A 215 -16.82 7.09 -10.17
C ALA A 215 -18.01 7.44 -9.25
N VAL A 216 -17.76 7.69 -7.96
CA VAL A 216 -18.83 7.95 -6.97
C VAL A 216 -19.02 9.43 -6.62
N ILE A 217 -18.18 10.32 -7.15
CA ILE A 217 -18.19 11.76 -6.84
C ILE A 217 -18.90 12.59 -7.95
N GLN A 218 -19.45 11.94 -8.98
CA GLN A 218 -20.07 12.60 -10.13
C GLN A 218 -21.29 13.47 -9.78
#